data_AF-A0A9E5N7Q1-F1
#
_entry.id   AF-A0A9E5N7Q1-F1
#
_cell.length_a   1.000
_cell.length_b   1.000
_cell.length_c   1.000
_cell.angle_alpha   90.00
_cell.angle_beta   90.00
_cell.angle_gamma   90.00
#
_symmetry.space_group_name_H-M   'P 1'
#
loop_
_entity.id
_entity.type
_entity.pdbx_description
1 polymer ?
#
loop_
_entity_poly.entity_id
_entity_poly.type
_entity_poly.pdbx_seq_one_letter_code
_entity_poly.pdbx_strand_id
1 'polypeptide(L)'
;IMAVGAAVRLLASELRNKREDPAVVVLDERGTFAVSLLSGHGGGNELANKVAHLLGAQPVVTTASEVSATIAVDLLGKEFGWELENSHNATAVAASLVNGEPVGIFQDAGERNWWRRDEPLPANVHIFADIESLGKSDCRAAIIITDRILNEETEMPSTAAVIYRPRSLVVGIGCNRGTSAVEIEKAVTSLFSEHHLAIRSIRNIATIDLKKNEAGLLEFARTYGLPVEYFNKDALSKVQFPSAPSPTVLKHVGTAAVCEAAAILGSRSPV
;
A
#
# COMPACT_ATOMS: atom_id res chain seq x y z
N ILE A 1 7.15 -21.74 -27.01
CA ILE A 1 8.56 -21.90 -27.44
C ILE A 1 8.58 -21.81 -28.95
N MET A 2 9.07 -20.71 -29.51
CA MET A 2 9.11 -20.42 -30.95
C MET A 2 9.86 -19.11 -31.18
N ALA A 3 10.12 -18.74 -32.44
CA ALA A 3 10.63 -17.42 -32.77
C ALA A 3 9.64 -16.30 -32.36
N VAL A 4 10.16 -15.19 -31.82
CA VAL A 4 9.35 -14.03 -31.39
C VAL A 4 8.41 -13.55 -32.49
N GLY A 5 8.88 -13.45 -33.74
CA GLY A 5 8.04 -13.02 -34.86
C GLY A 5 6.85 -13.95 -35.15
N ALA A 6 6.97 -15.25 -34.85
CA ALA A 6 5.85 -16.18 -34.97
C ALA A 6 4.85 -15.99 -33.82
N ALA A 7 5.35 -15.84 -32.59
CA ALA A 7 4.52 -15.59 -31.42
C ALA A 7 3.69 -14.29 -31.58
N VAL A 8 4.30 -13.21 -32.07
CA VAL A 8 3.62 -11.95 -32.34
C VAL A 8 2.47 -12.14 -33.35
N ARG A 9 2.71 -12.85 -34.45
CA ARG A 9 1.68 -13.08 -35.48
C ARG A 9 0.52 -13.91 -34.97
N LEU A 10 0.80 -14.92 -34.13
CA LEU A 10 -0.25 -15.76 -33.54
C LEU A 10 -1.10 -15.00 -32.53
N LEU A 11 -0.47 -14.12 -31.75
CA LEU A 11 -1.16 -13.39 -30.69
C LEU A 11 -1.88 -12.14 -31.19
N ALA A 12 -1.50 -11.60 -32.36
CA ALA A 12 -1.96 -10.31 -32.85
C ALA A 12 -3.49 -10.13 -32.87
N SER A 13 -4.28 -11.17 -33.18
CA SER A 13 -5.74 -11.10 -33.18
C SER A 13 -6.37 -11.11 -31.79
N GLU A 14 -5.63 -11.54 -30.77
CA GLU A 14 -6.12 -11.75 -29.41
C GLU A 14 -5.73 -10.59 -28.46
N LEU A 15 -4.87 -9.68 -28.92
CA LEU A 15 -4.42 -8.53 -28.11
C LEU A 15 -5.53 -7.50 -27.99
N ARG A 16 -5.85 -7.12 -26.75
CA ARG A 16 -6.85 -6.08 -26.44
C ARG A 16 -6.17 -4.83 -25.92
N ASN A 17 -5.58 -4.90 -24.74
CA ASN A 17 -4.88 -3.77 -24.14
C ASN A 17 -3.92 -4.22 -23.00
N LYS A 18 -2.94 -3.36 -22.70
CA LYS A 18 -1.87 -3.59 -21.72
C LYS A 18 -2.34 -3.88 -20.28
N ARG A 19 -3.61 -3.64 -19.92
CA ARG A 19 -4.17 -3.91 -18.58
C ARG A 19 -4.89 -5.26 -18.49
N GLU A 20 -5.37 -5.78 -19.61
CA GLU A 20 -6.15 -7.03 -19.67
C GLU A 20 -5.39 -8.20 -20.29
N ASP A 21 -4.43 -7.90 -21.17
CA ASP A 21 -3.66 -8.93 -21.85
C ASP A 21 -2.80 -9.71 -20.84
N PRO A 22 -2.73 -11.05 -20.93
CA PRO A 22 -1.93 -11.85 -20.01
C PRO A 22 -0.42 -11.63 -20.23
N ALA A 23 0.36 -11.89 -19.19
CA ALA A 23 1.80 -12.02 -19.29
C ALA A 23 2.20 -13.14 -20.26
N VAL A 24 3.02 -12.83 -21.27
CA VAL A 24 3.53 -13.81 -22.24
C VAL A 24 5.04 -13.74 -22.32
N VAL A 25 5.68 -14.90 -22.19
CA VAL A 25 7.13 -15.09 -22.34
C VAL A 25 7.41 -16.02 -23.50
N VAL A 26 8.33 -15.62 -24.37
CA VAL A 26 8.79 -16.43 -25.50
C VAL A 26 10.17 -16.97 -25.22
N LEU A 27 10.31 -18.29 -25.32
CA LEU A 27 11.58 -19.01 -25.30
C LEU A 27 11.98 -19.37 -26.73
N ASP A 28 13.27 -19.21 -27.06
CA ASP A 28 13.85 -19.87 -28.23
C ASP A 28 13.95 -21.40 -27.99
N GLU A 29 14.10 -22.16 -29.07
CA GLU A 29 14.07 -23.63 -29.02
C GLU A 29 15.17 -24.24 -28.15
N ARG A 30 16.29 -23.52 -27.96
CA ARG A 30 17.38 -23.99 -27.10
C ARG A 30 17.24 -23.54 -25.65
N GLY A 31 16.21 -22.74 -25.34
CA GLY A 31 16.04 -22.15 -24.01
C GLY A 31 17.18 -21.20 -23.64
N THR A 32 17.83 -20.58 -24.63
CA THR A 32 18.92 -19.63 -24.40
C THR A 32 18.40 -18.30 -23.86
N PHE A 33 17.22 -17.87 -24.32
CA PHE A 33 16.63 -16.57 -24.02
C PHE A 33 15.18 -16.74 -23.58
N ALA A 34 14.80 -16.04 -22.51
CA ALA A 34 13.41 -15.87 -22.08
C ALA A 34 12.99 -14.42 -22.33
N VAL A 35 12.26 -14.18 -23.42
CA VAL A 35 11.86 -12.85 -23.88
C VAL A 35 10.50 -12.47 -23.29
N SER A 36 10.45 -11.40 -22.50
CA SER A 36 9.19 -10.81 -22.05
C SER A 36 8.48 -10.16 -23.25
N LEU A 37 7.40 -10.77 -23.73
CA LEU A 37 6.73 -10.33 -24.97
C LEU A 37 5.54 -9.40 -24.69
N LEU A 38 4.69 -9.74 -23.71
CA LEU A 38 3.47 -8.98 -23.39
C LEU A 38 3.36 -8.72 -21.88
N SER A 39 2.66 -7.64 -21.56
CA SER A 39 2.28 -7.26 -20.19
C SER A 39 3.44 -7.19 -19.21
N GLY A 40 4.53 -6.50 -19.59
CA GLY A 40 5.70 -6.34 -18.72
C GLY A 40 5.37 -5.79 -17.32
N HIS A 41 4.45 -4.83 -17.20
CA HIS A 41 3.97 -4.29 -15.92
C HIS A 41 2.89 -5.17 -15.25
N GLY A 42 2.29 -6.09 -16.00
CA GLY A 42 1.31 -7.07 -15.51
C GLY A 42 1.94 -8.43 -15.17
N GLY A 43 3.25 -8.45 -14.87
CA GLY A 43 3.99 -9.67 -14.47
C GLY A 43 4.76 -10.37 -15.58
N GLY A 44 4.75 -9.87 -16.82
CA GLY A 44 5.51 -10.44 -17.94
C GLY A 44 7.02 -10.46 -17.71
N ASN A 45 7.56 -9.40 -17.10
CA ASN A 45 8.99 -9.29 -16.81
C ASN A 45 9.40 -10.23 -15.67
N GLU A 46 8.61 -10.28 -14.59
CA GLU A 46 8.81 -11.23 -13.49
C GLU A 46 8.76 -12.67 -13.99
N LEU A 47 7.79 -12.99 -14.85
CA LEU A 47 7.68 -14.31 -15.46
C LEU A 47 8.90 -14.64 -16.33
N ALA A 48 9.40 -13.68 -17.11
CA ALA A 48 10.60 -13.89 -17.92
C ALA A 48 11.84 -14.17 -17.05
N ASN A 49 12.02 -13.40 -15.98
CA ASN A 49 13.11 -13.60 -15.01
C ASN A 49 12.99 -14.95 -14.30
N LYS A 50 11.79 -15.33 -13.86
CA LYS A 50 11.53 -16.61 -13.19
C LYS A 50 11.80 -17.80 -14.11
N VAL A 51 11.32 -17.74 -15.35
CA VAL A 51 11.55 -18.77 -16.37
C VAL A 51 13.05 -18.85 -16.70
N ALA A 52 13.72 -17.71 -16.87
CA ALA A 52 15.14 -17.66 -17.13
C ALA A 52 15.95 -18.33 -16.01
N HIS A 53 15.64 -18.00 -14.76
CA HIS A 53 16.28 -18.60 -13.59
C HIS A 53 16.11 -20.12 -13.54
N LEU A 54 14.90 -20.62 -13.80
CA LEU A 54 14.61 -22.07 -13.77
C LEU A 54 15.31 -22.85 -14.88
N LEU A 55 15.53 -22.22 -16.04
CA LEU A 55 16.08 -22.88 -17.22
C LEU A 55 17.57 -22.59 -17.46
N GLY A 56 18.17 -21.69 -16.67
CA GLY A 56 19.51 -21.16 -16.95
C GLY A 56 19.56 -20.31 -18.23
N ALA A 57 18.42 -19.75 -18.65
CA ALA A 57 18.34 -18.88 -19.81
C ALA A 57 18.73 -17.44 -19.46
N GLN A 58 19.01 -16.61 -20.46
CA GLN A 58 19.16 -15.17 -20.30
C GLN A 58 17.79 -14.47 -20.43
N PRO A 59 17.33 -13.71 -19.41
CA PRO A 59 16.10 -12.93 -19.55
C PRO A 59 16.33 -11.77 -20.53
N VAL A 60 15.34 -11.51 -21.39
CA VAL A 60 15.33 -10.38 -22.33
C VAL A 60 14.11 -9.51 -22.03
N VAL A 61 14.33 -8.46 -21.24
CA VAL A 61 13.34 -7.48 -20.84
C VAL A 61 13.68 -6.14 -21.49
N THR A 62 12.75 -5.57 -22.25
CA THR A 62 12.97 -4.36 -23.05
C THR A 62 12.11 -3.17 -22.62
N THR A 63 11.26 -3.35 -21.61
CA THR A 63 10.41 -2.27 -21.09
C THR A 63 11.27 -1.19 -20.43
N ALA A 64 11.02 0.08 -20.78
CA ALA A 64 11.73 1.25 -20.24
C ALA A 64 11.80 1.25 -18.70
N SER A 65 10.74 0.76 -18.02
CA SER A 65 10.64 0.70 -16.57
C SER A 65 11.65 -0.24 -15.90
N GLU A 66 12.09 -1.30 -16.60
CA GLU A 66 13.14 -2.20 -16.09
C GLU A 66 14.53 -1.68 -16.45
N VAL A 67 14.68 -1.09 -17.65
CA VAL A 67 15.93 -0.49 -18.12
C VAL A 67 16.31 0.73 -17.29
N SER A 68 15.35 1.49 -16.75
CA SER A 68 15.62 2.66 -15.92
C SER A 68 16.10 2.33 -14.51
N ALA A 69 16.09 1.07 -14.06
CA ALA A 69 16.48 0.65 -12.70
C ALA A 69 15.89 1.53 -11.57
N THR A 70 14.77 2.21 -11.84
CA THR A 70 14.20 3.27 -10.99
C THR A 70 12.86 2.86 -10.40
N ILE A 71 12.32 3.69 -9.51
CA ILE A 71 11.07 3.40 -8.80
C ILE A 71 9.88 3.53 -9.77
N ALA A 72 9.06 2.48 -9.86
CA ALA A 72 7.80 2.54 -10.59
C ALA A 72 6.71 3.15 -9.70
N VAL A 73 6.36 4.42 -9.94
CA VAL A 73 5.38 5.18 -9.15
C VAL A 73 4.02 4.47 -9.09
N ASP A 74 3.57 3.82 -10.16
CA ASP A 74 2.29 3.11 -10.18
C ASP A 74 2.33 1.74 -9.47
N LEU A 75 3.50 1.20 -9.15
CA LEU A 75 3.68 -0.11 -8.52
C LEU A 75 4.18 -0.04 -7.08
N LEU A 76 4.78 1.08 -6.68
CA LEU A 76 5.34 1.26 -5.34
C LEU A 76 4.28 0.95 -4.26
N GLY A 77 4.63 0.03 -3.34
CA GLY A 77 3.79 -0.30 -2.20
C GLY A 77 2.58 -1.19 -2.50
N LYS A 78 2.33 -1.58 -3.76
CA LYS A 78 1.14 -2.39 -4.11
C LYS A 78 1.09 -3.73 -3.38
N GLU A 79 2.23 -4.39 -3.20
CA GLU A 79 2.29 -5.67 -2.47
C GLU A 79 1.90 -5.56 -0.99
N PHE A 80 2.00 -4.35 -0.42
CA PHE A 80 1.60 -4.03 0.96
C PHE A 80 0.22 -3.37 1.03
N GLY A 81 -0.50 -3.28 -0.09
CA GLY A 81 -1.80 -2.64 -0.15
C GLY A 81 -1.77 -1.11 0.01
N TRP A 82 -0.62 -0.46 -0.23
CA TRP A 82 -0.53 1.00 -0.20
C TRP A 82 -1.41 1.62 -1.29
N GLU A 83 -2.03 2.74 -0.96
CA GLU A 83 -2.90 3.47 -1.88
C GLU A 83 -2.26 4.80 -2.27
N LEU A 84 -2.21 5.11 -3.57
CA LEU A 84 -1.80 6.43 -4.05
C LEU A 84 -2.98 7.40 -3.88
N GLU A 85 -2.84 8.41 -3.00
CA GLU A 85 -3.96 9.30 -2.63
C GLU A 85 -4.46 10.13 -3.82
N ASN A 86 -3.53 10.72 -4.58
CA ASN A 86 -3.81 11.49 -5.78
C ASN A 86 -2.72 11.23 -6.82
N SER A 87 -3.14 10.86 -8.03
CA SER A 87 -2.24 10.52 -9.14
C SER A 87 -1.91 11.70 -10.06
N HIS A 88 -2.39 12.92 -9.76
CA HIS A 88 -2.19 14.10 -10.60
C HIS A 88 -0.71 14.34 -10.96
N ASN A 89 0.19 14.20 -9.97
CA ASN A 89 1.62 14.38 -10.15
C ASN A 89 2.37 13.09 -10.51
N ALA A 90 1.70 11.94 -10.59
CA ALA A 90 2.37 10.64 -10.79
C ALA A 90 3.21 10.61 -12.06
N THR A 91 2.71 11.19 -13.15
CA THR A 91 3.45 11.29 -14.42
C THR A 91 4.69 12.18 -14.30
N ALA A 92 4.59 13.30 -13.57
CA ALA A 92 5.71 14.22 -13.36
C ALA A 92 6.80 13.57 -12.49
N VAL A 93 6.42 12.94 -11.38
CA VAL A 93 7.36 12.20 -10.52
C VAL A 93 8.01 11.04 -11.26
N ALA A 94 7.24 10.27 -12.04
CA ALA A 94 7.78 9.20 -12.87
C ALA A 94 8.77 9.73 -13.93
N ALA A 95 8.49 10.88 -14.54
CA ALA A 95 9.40 11.50 -15.49
C ALA A 95 10.72 11.93 -14.83
N SER A 96 10.68 12.55 -13.64
CA SER A 96 11.90 12.90 -12.89
C SER A 96 12.75 11.68 -12.54
N LEU A 97 12.11 10.58 -12.12
CA LEU A 97 12.80 9.31 -11.85
C LEU A 97 13.48 8.72 -13.09
N VAL A 98 12.82 8.77 -14.25
CA VAL A 98 13.36 8.25 -15.53
C VAL A 98 14.46 9.15 -16.09
N ASN A 99 14.32 10.47 -15.93
CA ASN A 99 15.28 11.46 -16.42
C ASN A 99 16.53 11.59 -15.51
N GLY A 100 16.58 10.87 -14.39
CA GLY A 100 17.70 10.95 -13.45
C GLY A 100 17.74 12.27 -12.66
N GLU A 101 16.63 13.00 -12.58
CA GLU A 101 16.54 14.21 -11.75
C GLU A 101 16.49 13.83 -10.26
N PRO A 102 16.99 14.68 -9.34
CA PRO A 102 16.93 14.39 -7.91
C PRO A 102 15.48 14.22 -7.41
N VAL A 103 15.17 13.08 -6.79
CA VAL A 103 13.86 12.76 -6.22
C VAL A 103 14.02 12.44 -4.74
N GLY A 104 13.27 13.15 -3.91
CA GLY A 104 13.29 12.94 -2.47
C GLY A 104 12.22 11.95 -2.01
N ILE A 105 12.57 11.10 -1.03
CA ILE A 105 11.64 10.18 -0.38
C ILE A 105 11.54 10.55 1.10
N PHE A 106 10.32 10.78 1.58
CA PHE A 106 10.02 10.83 3.01
C PHE A 106 9.13 9.64 3.38
N GLN A 107 9.52 8.90 4.42
CA GLN A 107 8.77 7.76 4.92
C GLN A 107 8.76 7.71 6.45
N ASP A 108 7.60 7.97 7.05
CA ASP A 108 7.33 7.80 8.48
C ASP A 108 6.35 6.66 8.79
N ALA A 109 5.64 6.15 7.79
CA ALA A 109 4.70 5.03 7.92
C ALA A 109 4.95 3.90 6.91
N GLY A 110 4.32 2.75 7.15
CA GLY A 110 4.38 1.58 6.27
C GLY A 110 5.67 0.78 6.35
N GLU A 111 5.70 -0.28 5.56
CA GLU A 111 6.82 -1.22 5.41
C GLU A 111 8.03 -0.52 4.80
N ARG A 112 9.26 -0.86 5.23
CA ARG A 112 10.50 -0.25 4.70
C ARG A 112 11.24 -1.16 3.70
N ASN A 113 10.79 -2.40 3.57
CA ASN A 113 11.38 -3.41 2.69
C ASN A 113 10.66 -3.48 1.32
N TRP A 114 10.19 -2.33 0.80
CA TRP A 114 9.59 -2.22 -0.53
C TRP A 114 10.63 -2.16 -1.65
N TRP A 115 11.86 -1.70 -1.34
CA TRP A 115 12.98 -1.80 -2.27
C TRP A 115 13.67 -3.16 -2.09
N ARG A 116 13.12 -4.19 -2.72
CA ARG A 116 13.60 -5.59 -2.60
C ARG A 116 14.66 -5.98 -3.62
N ARG A 117 15.39 -5.01 -4.14
CA ARG A 117 16.55 -5.29 -5.00
C ARG A 117 17.76 -5.49 -4.09
N ASP A 118 18.61 -6.46 -4.41
CA ASP A 118 19.97 -6.55 -3.85
C ASP A 118 20.86 -5.34 -4.26
N GLU A 119 20.30 -4.42 -5.05
CA GLU A 119 20.90 -3.19 -5.55
C GLU A 119 20.52 -2.00 -4.67
N PRO A 120 21.43 -1.01 -4.52
CA PRO A 120 21.08 0.25 -3.86
C PRO A 120 19.95 0.98 -4.59
N LEU A 121 19.30 1.92 -3.90
CA LEU A 121 18.39 2.86 -4.56
C LEU A 121 19.11 3.61 -5.70
N PRO A 122 18.37 4.07 -6.73
CA PRO A 122 18.95 4.88 -7.80
C PRO A 122 19.72 6.07 -7.25
N ALA A 123 20.84 6.43 -7.88
CA ALA A 123 21.74 7.49 -7.38
C ALA A 123 21.07 8.87 -7.26
N ASN A 124 20.00 9.11 -8.05
CA ASN A 124 19.20 10.33 -8.02
C ASN A 124 18.06 10.28 -6.98
N VAL A 125 17.94 9.22 -6.19
CA VAL A 125 16.91 9.07 -5.16
C VAL A 125 17.54 9.28 -3.78
N HIS A 126 16.96 10.19 -2.99
CA HIS A 126 17.48 10.58 -1.69
C HIS A 126 16.42 10.41 -0.60
N ILE A 127 16.74 9.68 0.47
CA ILE A 127 15.84 9.51 1.61
C ILE A 127 16.06 10.66 2.60
N PHE A 128 14.97 11.29 3.02
CA PHE A 128 14.93 12.35 4.03
C PHE A 128 14.30 11.82 5.32
N ALA A 129 14.86 12.25 6.46
CA ALA A 129 14.39 11.84 7.79
C ALA A 129 13.07 12.52 8.20
N ASP A 130 12.83 13.73 7.69
CA ASP A 130 11.67 14.55 8.00
C ASP A 130 11.20 15.33 6.76
N ILE A 131 9.92 15.73 6.80
CA ILE A 131 9.26 16.42 5.69
C ILE A 131 9.82 17.84 5.46
N GLU A 132 10.30 18.51 6.52
CA GLU A 132 10.84 19.87 6.45
C GLU A 132 12.13 19.90 5.62
N SER A 133 13.03 18.94 5.86
CA SER A 133 14.28 18.77 5.12
C SER A 133 14.02 18.41 3.66
N LEU A 134 13.00 17.59 3.39
CA LEU A 134 12.56 17.30 2.02
C LEU A 134 12.04 18.57 1.33
N GLY A 135 11.21 19.36 2.02
CA GLY A 135 10.66 20.62 1.50
C GLY A 135 11.70 21.69 1.19
N LYS A 136 12.85 21.67 1.87
CA LYS A 136 13.98 22.58 1.64
C LYS A 136 15.03 22.05 0.66
N SER A 137 14.85 20.83 0.15
CA SER A 137 15.81 20.20 -0.75
C SER A 137 15.71 20.72 -2.19
N ASP A 138 16.77 20.52 -2.98
CA ASP A 138 16.79 20.82 -4.42
C ASP A 138 16.12 19.70 -5.27
N CYS A 139 15.28 18.86 -4.66
CA CYS A 139 14.62 17.77 -5.37
C CYS A 139 13.58 18.27 -6.37
N ARG A 140 13.60 17.68 -7.57
CA ARG A 140 12.69 17.97 -8.68
C ARG A 140 11.37 17.21 -8.62
N ALA A 141 11.29 16.25 -7.71
CA ALA A 141 10.06 15.55 -7.34
C ALA A 141 10.17 14.95 -5.93
N ALA A 142 9.03 14.57 -5.36
CA ALA A 142 8.94 13.94 -4.06
C ALA A 142 8.01 12.71 -4.05
N ILE A 143 8.42 11.68 -3.31
CA ILE A 143 7.59 10.55 -2.91
C ILE A 143 7.41 10.61 -1.40
N ILE A 144 6.17 10.67 -0.95
CA ILE A 144 5.79 10.79 0.45
C ILE A 144 5.02 9.53 0.83
N ILE A 145 5.47 8.82 1.86
CA ILE A 145 4.84 7.59 2.37
C ILE A 145 4.47 7.85 3.82
N THR A 146 3.19 8.16 4.06
CA THR A 146 2.73 8.59 5.38
C THR A 146 1.25 8.28 5.60
N ASP A 147 0.88 8.01 6.84
CA ASP A 147 -0.50 7.89 7.30
C ASP A 147 -1.09 9.21 7.83
N ARG A 148 -0.33 10.30 7.74
CA ARG A 148 -0.73 11.64 8.19
C ARG A 148 -1.27 12.52 7.07
N ILE A 149 -2.29 13.32 7.37
CA ILE A 149 -2.72 14.41 6.50
C ILE A 149 -1.72 15.56 6.68
N LEU A 150 -1.00 15.89 5.61
CA LEU A 150 -0.03 16.97 5.61
C LEU A 150 -0.71 18.30 5.24
N ASN A 151 -0.27 19.38 5.86
CA ASN A 151 -0.69 20.73 5.50
C ASN A 151 -0.05 21.16 4.17
N GLU A 152 -0.89 21.47 3.19
CA GLU A 152 -0.46 21.85 1.84
C GLU A 152 0.39 23.13 1.80
N GLU A 153 0.22 24.05 2.74
CA GLU A 153 0.94 25.33 2.77
C GLU A 153 2.29 25.23 3.47
N THR A 154 2.41 24.39 4.50
CA THR A 154 3.58 24.38 5.39
C THR A 154 4.43 23.13 5.32
N GLU A 155 3.86 21.98 4.91
CA GLU A 155 4.55 20.68 4.93
C GLU A 155 4.75 20.10 3.53
N MET A 156 3.90 20.46 2.57
CA MET A 156 4.07 19.97 1.21
C MET A 156 5.25 20.65 0.50
N PRO A 157 6.11 19.88 -0.19
CA PRO A 157 7.18 20.48 -0.97
C PRO A 157 6.59 21.27 -2.15
N SER A 158 7.28 22.33 -2.57
CA SER A 158 6.89 23.16 -3.73
C SER A 158 7.04 22.44 -5.08
N THR A 159 7.62 21.25 -5.06
CA THR A 159 7.87 20.40 -6.23
C THR A 159 6.73 19.41 -6.49
N ALA A 160 6.75 18.71 -7.62
CA ALA A 160 5.78 17.66 -7.91
C ALA A 160 5.91 16.53 -6.88
N ALA A 161 4.82 16.24 -6.16
CA ALA A 161 4.82 15.23 -5.11
C ALA A 161 3.68 14.22 -5.30
N VAL A 162 3.96 12.96 -4.96
CA VAL A 162 2.97 11.89 -4.81
C VAL A 162 2.94 11.40 -3.37
N ILE A 163 1.75 11.08 -2.87
CA ILE A 163 1.54 10.60 -1.50
C ILE A 163 0.96 9.19 -1.55
N TYR A 164 1.66 8.24 -0.92
CA TYR A 164 1.20 6.89 -0.67
C TYR A 164 0.66 6.81 0.76
N ARG A 165 -0.46 6.09 0.90
CA ARG A 165 -1.14 5.78 2.16
C ARG A 165 -0.93 4.31 2.48
N PRO A 166 0.04 3.97 3.33
CA PRO A 166 0.18 2.62 3.86
C PRO A 166 -1.03 2.23 4.70
N ARG A 167 -1.38 0.95 4.71
CA ARG A 167 -2.40 0.38 5.60
C ARG A 167 -1.81 0.14 7.00
N SER A 168 -1.36 1.22 7.66
CA SER A 168 -0.63 1.17 8.93
C SER A 168 -1.52 1.31 10.17
N LEU A 169 -2.78 1.73 10.03
CA LEU A 169 -3.64 2.10 11.15
C LEU A 169 -4.69 1.03 11.45
N VAL A 170 -4.93 0.75 12.74
CA VAL A 170 -6.01 -0.12 13.21
C VAL A 170 -6.97 0.69 14.06
N VAL A 171 -8.27 0.58 13.77
CA VAL A 171 -9.30 1.33 14.51
C VAL A 171 -10.09 0.38 15.40
N GLY A 172 -9.96 0.56 16.71
CA GLY A 172 -10.77 -0.14 17.70
C GLY A 172 -12.16 0.48 17.81
N ILE A 173 -13.22 -0.28 17.48
CA ILE A 173 -14.60 0.22 17.54
C ILE A 173 -15.40 -0.52 18.60
N GLY A 174 -15.99 0.26 19.51
CA GLY A 174 -17.00 -0.19 20.46
C GLY A 174 -18.20 0.75 20.37
N CYS A 175 -19.39 0.18 20.24
CA CYS A 175 -20.63 0.93 20.08
C CYS A 175 -21.75 0.32 20.93
N ASN A 176 -22.86 1.03 21.09
CA ASN A 176 -24.09 0.47 21.65
C ASN A 176 -24.80 -0.39 20.58
N ARG A 177 -25.78 -1.20 21.00
CA ARG A 177 -26.56 -1.99 20.05
C ARG A 177 -27.37 -1.06 19.16
N GLY A 178 -27.32 -1.29 17.85
CA GLY A 178 -28.09 -0.50 16.88
C GLY A 178 -27.52 0.89 16.56
N THR A 179 -26.29 1.20 16.98
CA THR A 179 -25.57 2.39 16.50
C THR A 179 -25.49 2.36 14.97
N SER A 180 -25.85 3.47 14.32
CA SER A 180 -25.88 3.57 12.86
C SER A 180 -24.47 3.65 12.24
N ALA A 181 -24.34 3.25 10.97
CA ALA A 181 -23.08 3.40 10.23
C ALA A 181 -22.63 4.87 10.14
N VAL A 182 -23.57 5.80 9.96
CA VAL A 182 -23.32 7.25 9.89
C VAL A 182 -22.73 7.78 11.19
N GLU A 183 -23.22 7.31 12.34
CA GLU A 183 -22.69 7.72 13.64
C GLU A 183 -21.27 7.19 13.87
N ILE A 184 -21.01 5.94 13.48
CA ILE A 184 -19.66 5.34 13.52
C ILE A 184 -18.72 6.11 12.61
N GLU A 185 -19.14 6.38 11.37
CA GLU A 185 -18.36 7.14 10.39
C GLU A 185 -18.02 8.53 10.91
N LYS A 186 -18.99 9.24 11.49
CA LYS A 186 -18.76 10.55 12.10
C LYS A 186 -17.74 10.48 13.23
N ALA A 187 -17.81 9.46 14.08
CA ALA A 187 -16.86 9.29 15.17
C ALA A 187 -15.43 9.01 14.66
N VAL A 188 -15.30 8.11 13.68
CA VAL A 188 -14.00 7.75 13.09
C VAL A 188 -13.40 8.93 12.32
N THR A 189 -14.19 9.61 11.49
CA THR A 189 -13.73 10.78 10.72
C THR A 189 -13.32 11.93 11.63
N SER A 190 -14.06 12.20 12.71
CA SER A 190 -13.69 13.23 13.69
C SER A 190 -12.37 12.89 14.38
N LEU A 191 -12.20 11.65 14.84
CA LEU A 191 -10.96 11.17 15.48
C LEU A 191 -9.77 11.31 14.54
N PHE A 192 -9.92 10.87 13.29
CA PHE A 192 -8.84 10.93 12.29
C PHE A 192 -8.49 12.37 11.95
N SER A 193 -9.48 13.25 11.83
CA SER A 193 -9.24 14.68 11.60
C SER A 193 -8.52 15.34 12.77
N GLU A 194 -8.90 15.04 14.02
CA GLU A 194 -8.26 15.58 15.23
C GLU A 194 -6.78 15.19 15.32
N HIS A 195 -6.46 13.95 14.94
CA HIS A 195 -5.09 13.42 14.95
C HIS A 195 -4.34 13.60 13.63
N HIS A 196 -4.91 14.30 12.65
CA HIS A 196 -4.32 14.51 11.32
C HIS A 196 -3.92 13.19 10.64
N LEU A 197 -4.80 12.18 10.70
CA LEU A 197 -4.59 10.86 10.12
C LEU A 197 -5.47 10.64 8.88
N ALA A 198 -4.94 9.90 7.91
CA ALA A 198 -5.63 9.55 6.69
C ALA A 198 -6.51 8.30 6.90
N ILE A 199 -7.81 8.40 6.63
CA ILE A 199 -8.74 7.25 6.68
C ILE A 199 -8.32 6.14 5.71
N ARG A 200 -7.71 6.50 4.59
CA ARG A 200 -7.17 5.54 3.61
C ARG A 200 -6.04 4.69 4.18
N SER A 201 -5.43 5.09 5.28
CA SER A 201 -4.41 4.32 5.99
C SER A 201 -4.98 3.31 6.99
N ILE A 202 -6.30 3.22 7.15
CA ILE A 202 -6.91 2.15 7.94
C ILE A 202 -6.70 0.82 7.25
N ARG A 203 -6.06 -0.10 7.97
CA ARG A 203 -5.88 -1.50 7.64
C ARG A 203 -7.11 -2.32 7.94
N ASN A 204 -7.59 -2.22 9.18
CA ASN A 204 -8.70 -3.03 9.67
C ASN A 204 -9.41 -2.36 10.86
N ILE A 205 -10.65 -2.78 11.05
CA ILE A 205 -11.42 -2.49 12.26
C ILE A 205 -11.19 -3.63 13.24
N ALA A 206 -11.04 -3.31 14.52
CA ALA A 206 -10.94 -4.29 15.59
C ALA A 206 -12.04 -4.10 16.62
N THR A 207 -12.71 -5.18 17.03
CA THR A 207 -13.80 -5.11 18.03
C THR A 207 -13.93 -6.41 18.82
N ILE A 208 -14.85 -6.44 19.78
CA ILE A 208 -15.22 -7.65 20.51
C ILE A 208 -16.18 -8.53 19.69
N ASP A 209 -16.09 -9.85 19.83
CA ASP A 209 -16.94 -10.83 19.14
C ASP A 209 -18.45 -10.67 19.37
N LEU A 210 -18.87 -10.08 20.49
CA LEU A 210 -20.26 -9.69 20.75
C LEU A 210 -20.82 -8.74 19.68
N LYS A 211 -19.96 -8.07 18.91
CA LYS A 211 -20.31 -7.09 17.87
C LYS A 211 -20.38 -7.66 16.45
N LYS A 212 -20.28 -8.98 16.29
CA LYS A 212 -20.35 -9.67 14.99
C LYS A 212 -21.61 -9.39 14.18
N ASN A 213 -22.73 -9.08 14.83
CA ASN A 213 -24.03 -8.86 14.18
C ASN A 213 -24.51 -7.39 14.25
N GLU A 214 -23.64 -6.43 14.57
CA GLU A 214 -24.04 -5.02 14.59
C GLU A 214 -24.09 -4.46 13.17
N ALA A 215 -25.31 -4.19 12.69
CA ALA A 215 -25.55 -3.76 11.32
C ALA A 215 -24.78 -2.49 10.95
N GLY A 216 -24.77 -1.46 11.81
CA GLY A 216 -24.06 -0.22 11.52
C GLY A 216 -22.54 -0.38 11.42
N LEU A 217 -21.96 -1.28 12.22
CA LEU A 217 -20.52 -1.59 12.14
C LEU A 217 -20.18 -2.30 10.83
N LEU A 218 -20.96 -3.32 10.47
CA LEU A 218 -20.77 -4.08 9.24
C LEU A 218 -20.98 -3.22 8.00
N GLU A 219 -21.96 -2.32 8.03
CA GLU A 219 -22.22 -1.38 6.95
C GLU A 219 -21.09 -0.37 6.79
N PHE A 220 -20.60 0.23 7.89
CA PHE A 220 -19.42 1.10 7.86
C PHE A 220 -18.19 0.37 7.29
N ALA A 221 -17.90 -0.83 7.80
CA ALA A 221 -16.79 -1.66 7.32
C ALA A 221 -16.89 -1.94 5.81
N ARG A 222 -18.09 -2.31 5.32
CA ARG A 222 -18.33 -2.56 3.90
C ARG A 222 -18.17 -1.32 3.04
N THR A 223 -18.67 -0.16 3.49
CA THR A 223 -18.57 1.11 2.76
C THR A 223 -17.11 1.51 2.52
N TYR A 224 -16.24 1.27 3.49
CA TYR A 224 -14.82 1.61 3.42
C TYR A 224 -13.92 0.44 2.96
N GLY A 225 -14.50 -0.73 2.65
CA GLY A 225 -13.75 -1.92 2.24
C GLY A 225 -12.81 -2.47 3.33
N LEU A 226 -13.14 -2.26 4.61
CA LEU A 226 -12.29 -2.61 5.74
C LEU A 226 -12.65 -3.99 6.31
N PRO A 227 -11.67 -4.89 6.49
CA PRO A 227 -11.89 -6.11 7.24
C PRO A 227 -12.18 -5.81 8.72
N VAL A 228 -13.03 -6.63 9.34
CA VAL A 228 -13.35 -6.55 10.76
C VAL A 228 -12.76 -7.74 11.50
N GLU A 229 -11.84 -7.47 12.41
CA GLU A 229 -11.27 -8.45 13.32
C GLU A 229 -12.05 -8.48 14.64
N TYR A 230 -12.39 -9.69 15.09
CA TYR A 230 -13.17 -9.92 16.29
C TYR A 230 -12.34 -10.65 17.34
N PHE A 231 -12.27 -10.10 18.53
CA PHE A 231 -11.58 -10.67 19.67
C PHE A 231 -12.57 -11.09 20.75
N ASN A 232 -12.31 -12.24 21.39
CA ASN A 232 -13.10 -12.64 22.55
C ASN A 232 -12.67 -11.88 23.80
N LYS A 233 -13.50 -11.94 24.83
CA LYS A 233 -13.28 -11.30 26.14
C LYS A 233 -11.92 -11.66 26.76
N ASP A 234 -11.56 -12.93 26.71
CA ASP A 234 -10.32 -13.43 27.34
C ASP A 234 -9.07 -12.86 26.67
N ALA A 235 -9.07 -12.75 25.35
CA ALA A 235 -7.99 -12.12 24.60
C ALA A 235 -7.84 -10.65 24.99
N LEU A 236 -8.94 -9.90 25.01
CA LEU A 236 -8.95 -8.48 25.35
C LEU A 236 -8.49 -8.22 26.79
N SER A 237 -8.88 -9.07 27.75
CA SER A 237 -8.53 -8.91 29.17
C SER A 237 -7.03 -9.00 29.47
N LYS A 238 -6.26 -9.62 28.57
CA LYS A 238 -4.80 -9.82 28.72
C LYS A 238 -3.98 -8.66 28.17
N VAL A 239 -4.64 -7.68 27.52
CA VAL A 239 -3.97 -6.56 26.88
C VAL A 239 -3.75 -5.46 27.90
N GLN A 240 -2.51 -4.99 27.99
CA GLN A 240 -2.22 -3.73 28.67
C GLN A 240 -2.51 -2.59 27.70
N PHE A 241 -3.22 -1.57 28.18
CA PHE A 241 -3.61 -0.38 27.42
C PHE A 241 -3.39 0.87 28.29
N PRO A 242 -3.19 2.05 27.66
CA PRO A 242 -2.72 3.24 28.36
C PRO A 242 -3.79 3.93 29.22
N SER A 243 -5.08 3.76 28.90
CA SER A 243 -6.16 4.44 29.60
C SER A 243 -6.56 3.75 30.91
N ALA A 244 -7.13 4.53 31.84
CA ALA A 244 -7.69 3.99 33.07
C ALA A 244 -8.90 3.07 32.76
N PRO A 245 -9.03 1.92 33.44
CA PRO A 245 -10.18 1.01 33.31
C PRO A 245 -11.54 1.71 33.43
N SER A 246 -12.45 1.47 32.49
CA SER A 246 -13.82 1.99 32.57
C SER A 246 -14.71 1.08 33.43
N PRO A 247 -15.27 1.57 34.56
CA PRO A 247 -16.15 0.79 35.43
C PRO A 247 -17.42 0.28 34.71
N THR A 248 -17.93 1.07 33.75
CA THR A 248 -19.14 0.76 32.98
C THR A 248 -18.90 -0.40 31.99
N VAL A 249 -17.73 -0.43 31.35
CA VAL A 249 -17.33 -1.50 30.42
C VAL A 249 -17.02 -2.78 31.20
N LEU A 250 -16.38 -2.66 32.37
CA LEU A 250 -16.11 -3.79 33.26
C LEU A 250 -17.42 -4.45 33.73
N LYS A 251 -18.47 -3.67 34.00
CA LYS A 251 -19.77 -4.19 34.44
C LYS A 251 -20.56 -4.92 33.35
N HIS A 252 -20.51 -4.47 32.09
CA HIS A 252 -21.33 -5.04 31.01
C HIS A 252 -20.61 -6.09 30.17
N VAL A 253 -19.29 -5.95 30.01
CA VAL A 253 -18.48 -6.78 29.12
C VAL A 253 -17.47 -7.61 29.92
N GLY A 254 -17.17 -7.21 31.16
CA GLY A 254 -16.17 -7.85 32.01
C GLY A 254 -14.73 -7.65 31.52
N THR A 255 -14.49 -6.61 30.73
CA THR A 255 -13.16 -6.11 30.36
C THR A 255 -13.11 -4.62 30.66
N ALA A 256 -11.93 -4.09 30.97
CA ALA A 256 -11.76 -2.70 31.39
C ALA A 256 -11.75 -1.70 30.22
N ALA A 257 -11.40 -2.15 29.01
CA ALA A 257 -11.50 -1.39 27.76
C ALA A 257 -11.64 -2.38 26.59
N VAL A 258 -12.65 -2.18 25.73
CA VAL A 258 -12.85 -3.02 24.54
C VAL A 258 -12.12 -2.43 23.33
N CYS A 259 -12.28 -1.13 23.08
CA CYS A 259 -11.76 -0.48 21.87
C CYS A 259 -10.23 -0.49 21.82
N GLU A 260 -9.57 -0.04 22.90
CA GLU A 260 -8.10 0.05 22.95
C GLU A 260 -7.44 -1.33 22.90
N ALA A 261 -7.95 -2.27 23.71
CA ALA A 261 -7.45 -3.63 23.71
C ALA A 261 -7.62 -4.30 22.33
N ALA A 262 -8.76 -4.08 21.67
CA ALA A 262 -9.00 -4.59 20.33
C ALA A 262 -8.06 -3.95 19.30
N ALA A 263 -7.86 -2.63 19.35
CA ALA A 263 -6.93 -1.94 18.45
C ALA A 263 -5.48 -2.44 18.62
N ILE A 264 -5.04 -2.65 19.86
CA ILE A 264 -3.69 -3.16 20.17
C ILE A 264 -3.50 -4.61 19.74
N LEU A 265 -4.52 -5.46 19.89
CA LEU A 265 -4.45 -6.83 19.37
C LEU A 265 -4.47 -6.84 17.85
N GLY A 266 -5.40 -6.06 17.29
CA GLY A 266 -5.56 -5.91 15.86
C GLY A 266 -4.28 -5.42 15.20
N SER A 267 -3.49 -4.53 15.82
CA SER A 267 -2.22 -4.06 15.25
C SER A 267 -1.10 -5.10 15.25
N ARG A 268 -1.21 -6.15 16.06
CA ARG A 268 -0.25 -7.27 16.12
C ARG A 268 -0.57 -8.40 15.16
N SER A 269 -1.80 -8.43 14.62
CA SER A 269 -2.19 -9.42 13.62
C SER A 269 -1.31 -9.26 12.36
N PRO A 270 -0.69 -10.35 11.88
CA PRO A 270 0.03 -10.33 10.60
C PRO A 270 -0.95 -10.06 9.45
N VAL A 271 -0.43 -9.42 8.40
CA VAL A 271 -1.13 -9.19 7.12
C VAL A 271 -1.09 -10.46 6.28
#